data_AF-A0A177Y8I4-F1
#
_entry.id   AF-A0A177Y8I4-F1
#
_cell.length_a   1.000
_cell.length_b   1.000
_cell.length_c   1.000
_cell.angle_alpha   90.00
_cell.angle_beta   90.00
_cell.angle_gamma   90.00
#
_symmetry.space_group_name_H-M   'P 1'
#
loop_
_entity.id
_entity.type
_entity.pdbx_description
1 polymer ?
#
loop_
_entity_poly.entity_id
_entity_poly.type
_entity_poly.pdbx_seq_one_letter_code
_entity_poly.pdbx_strand_id
1 'polypeptide(L)'
;MTVVNDYSKPATELPDHTITAYAAPAIVPIRATGTQAPVFCIHPLEGLTSCYAELVEHIDDDRPVFGVQAIGERPASLTALAARYADHILDVHTDGPLHLLGTSFGGLLAHAVAVELQARGVAVDSLVLVDSDPLAHRPQPDLLSRMGDVIDRSRVEELLAVAAHNEKLASRHFPGVFVGKAFVVSGVESDGGPAWHAFVNGTVAKYLVPDASAFGLVGPLVNRFF
;
A
#
# COMPACT_ATOMS: atom_id res chain seq x y z
N MET A 1 11.46 48.77 -11.78
CA MET A 1 12.36 47.65 -12.06
C MET A 1 11.46 46.49 -12.44
N THR A 2 11.36 46.20 -13.74
CA THR A 2 10.40 45.25 -14.30
C THR A 2 11.21 44.22 -15.07
N VAL A 3 11.13 42.95 -14.65
CA VAL A 3 11.80 41.84 -15.33
C VAL A 3 10.81 41.25 -16.33
N VAL A 4 11.21 41.21 -17.59
CA VAL A 4 10.49 40.55 -18.69
C VAL A 4 11.28 39.28 -19.01
N ASN A 5 10.66 38.11 -18.89
CA ASN A 5 11.27 36.85 -19.34
C ASN A 5 10.92 36.60 -20.80
N ASP A 6 11.95 36.49 -21.63
CA ASP A 6 11.88 36.13 -23.05
C ASP A 6 11.87 34.60 -23.19
N TYR A 7 10.78 34.05 -23.75
CA TYR A 7 10.56 32.62 -23.98
C TYR A 7 11.01 32.17 -25.38
N SER A 8 11.98 32.85 -25.99
CA SER A 8 12.47 32.52 -27.33
C SER A 8 13.70 31.61 -27.30
N LYS A 9 13.57 30.39 -26.78
CA LYS A 9 14.49 29.28 -27.09
C LYS A 9 13.69 28.01 -27.38
N PRO A 10 13.98 27.30 -28.48
CA PRO A 10 13.30 26.04 -28.78
C PRO A 10 13.62 25.04 -27.68
N ALA A 11 12.59 24.31 -27.24
CA ALA A 11 12.72 23.23 -26.28
C ALA A 11 13.74 22.22 -26.81
N THR A 12 14.90 22.14 -26.17
CA THR A 12 15.76 20.97 -26.29
C THR A 12 14.94 19.82 -25.74
N GLU A 13 14.53 18.88 -26.60
CA GLU A 13 13.85 17.65 -26.20
C GLU A 13 14.63 17.02 -25.04
N LEU A 14 13.97 16.94 -23.88
CA LEU A 14 14.46 16.17 -22.75
C LEU A 14 14.56 14.71 -23.21
N PRO A 15 15.69 14.03 -22.99
CA PRO A 15 15.84 12.64 -23.41
C PRO A 15 14.76 11.78 -22.74
N ASP A 16 14.17 10.85 -23.47
CA ASP A 16 13.14 9.93 -23.00
C ASP A 16 13.63 9.18 -21.74
N HIS A 17 13.20 9.62 -20.56
CA HIS A 17 13.63 9.10 -19.25
C HIS A 17 12.93 7.78 -18.91
N THR A 18 12.85 6.85 -19.87
CA THR A 18 12.26 5.53 -19.65
C THR A 18 13.26 4.63 -18.94
N ILE A 19 13.61 4.98 -17.70
CA ILE A 19 14.13 4.06 -16.69
C ILE A 19 13.25 4.28 -15.46
N THR A 20 12.12 3.58 -15.42
CA THR A 20 11.13 3.67 -14.35
C THR A 20 11.62 2.91 -13.12
N ALA A 21 11.43 3.48 -11.92
CA ALA A 21 11.57 2.71 -10.67
C ALA A 21 10.60 1.50 -10.64
N TYR A 22 9.63 1.47 -11.55
CA TYR A 22 8.62 0.44 -11.76
C TYR A 22 8.90 -0.52 -12.93
N ALA A 23 10.15 -0.58 -13.42
CA ALA A 23 10.64 -1.74 -14.19
C ALA A 23 10.91 -2.97 -13.29
N ALA A 24 10.78 -2.80 -11.98
CA ALA A 24 10.88 -3.86 -10.98
C ALA A 24 9.61 -4.75 -10.97
N PRO A 25 9.72 -6.03 -10.57
CA PRO A 25 8.57 -6.90 -10.41
C PRO A 25 7.58 -6.32 -9.38
N ALA A 26 6.28 -6.49 -9.64
CA ALA A 26 5.22 -6.04 -8.74
C ALA A 26 5.33 -6.68 -7.35
N ILE A 27 5.78 -7.93 -7.28
CA ILE A 27 6.07 -8.62 -6.02
C ILE A 27 7.57 -8.52 -5.71
N VAL A 28 7.91 -7.89 -4.59
CA VAL A 28 9.28 -7.70 -4.11
C VAL A 28 9.47 -8.56 -2.86
N PRO A 29 10.34 -9.58 -2.87
CA PRO A 29 10.64 -10.32 -1.66
C PRO A 29 11.36 -9.43 -0.65
N ILE A 30 10.78 -9.27 0.55
CA ILE A 30 11.46 -8.62 1.68
C ILE A 30 12.15 -9.71 2.51
N ARG A 31 11.43 -10.83 2.76
CA ARG A 31 11.96 -12.10 3.25
C ARG A 31 11.23 -13.24 2.55
N ALA A 32 11.90 -13.97 1.66
CA ALA A 32 11.26 -15.04 0.87
C ALA A 32 11.28 -16.42 1.55
N THR A 33 12.00 -16.58 2.64
CA THR A 33 12.17 -17.85 3.36
C THR A 33 11.08 -18.05 4.39
N GLY A 34 10.72 -19.31 4.64
CA GLY A 34 9.75 -19.72 5.64
C GLY A 34 8.75 -20.73 5.10
N THR A 35 8.00 -21.37 5.99
CA THR A 35 6.97 -22.36 5.64
C THR A 35 5.56 -21.96 6.07
N GLN A 36 5.42 -20.89 6.87
CA GLN A 36 4.12 -20.36 7.26
C GLN A 36 3.45 -19.61 6.10
N ALA A 37 2.14 -19.36 6.24
CA ALA A 37 1.36 -18.59 5.26
C ALA A 37 1.97 -17.18 5.06
N PRO A 38 2.21 -16.76 3.80
CA PRO A 38 2.94 -15.53 3.51
C PRO A 38 2.13 -14.28 3.86
N VAL A 39 2.83 -13.19 4.16
CA VAL A 39 2.25 -11.84 4.29
C VAL A 39 2.59 -11.03 3.04
N PHE A 40 1.58 -10.47 2.40
CA PHE A 40 1.73 -9.51 1.30
C PHE A 40 1.43 -8.09 1.80
N CYS A 41 2.44 -7.23 1.79
CA CYS A 41 2.39 -5.85 2.25
C CYS A 41 2.18 -4.90 1.07
N ILE A 42 0.99 -4.32 0.94
CA ILE A 42 0.60 -3.44 -0.17
C ILE A 42 1.20 -2.04 0.03
N HIS A 43 1.83 -1.49 -1.01
CA HIS A 43 2.50 -0.20 -0.93
C HIS A 43 1.61 0.96 -0.40
N PRO A 44 2.19 1.96 0.30
CA PRO A 44 1.54 3.24 0.59
C PRO A 44 1.39 4.13 -0.65
N LEU A 45 0.94 5.37 -0.49
CA LEU A 45 0.49 6.23 -1.60
C LEU A 45 1.53 6.41 -2.73
N GLU A 46 2.80 6.55 -2.37
CA GLU A 46 3.94 6.76 -3.27
C GLU A 46 4.37 5.52 -4.08
N GLY A 47 3.82 4.34 -3.76
CA GLY A 47 4.05 3.15 -4.59
C GLY A 47 5.23 2.28 -4.21
N LEU A 48 5.98 2.58 -3.14
CA LEU A 48 7.16 1.83 -2.71
C LEU A 48 6.89 0.98 -1.47
N THR A 49 7.50 -0.20 -1.36
CA THR A 49 7.31 -1.11 -0.22
C THR A 49 8.46 -1.08 0.78
N SER A 50 9.46 -0.22 0.57
CA SER A 50 10.65 -0.11 1.42
C SER A 50 10.33 0.28 2.86
N CYS A 51 9.20 0.93 3.11
CA CYS A 51 8.74 1.26 4.47
C CYS A 51 8.54 0.00 5.34
N TYR A 52 8.25 -1.15 4.74
CA TYR A 52 7.99 -2.39 5.48
C TYR A 52 9.26 -3.12 5.95
N ALA A 53 10.46 -2.64 5.62
CA ALA A 53 11.71 -3.30 6.02
C ALA A 53 11.82 -3.42 7.55
N GLU A 54 11.50 -2.35 8.29
CA GLU A 54 11.49 -2.36 9.77
C GLU A 54 10.40 -3.30 10.32
N LEU A 55 9.23 -3.36 9.66
CA LEU A 55 8.14 -4.24 10.09
C LEU A 55 8.55 -5.72 10.10
N VAL A 56 9.32 -6.15 9.09
CA VAL A 56 9.75 -7.54 8.92
C VAL A 56 10.61 -8.05 10.08
N GLU A 57 11.30 -7.17 10.80
CA GLU A 57 12.10 -7.52 12.00
C GLU A 57 11.23 -8.01 13.17
N HIS A 58 9.91 -7.78 13.11
CA HIS A 58 8.95 -8.18 14.14
C HIS A 58 8.04 -9.34 13.73
N ILE A 59 8.11 -9.78 12.47
CA ILE A 59 7.32 -10.90 11.96
C ILE A 59 8.09 -12.19 12.15
N ASP A 60 7.41 -13.27 12.53
CA ASP A 60 7.99 -14.62 12.69
C ASP A 60 8.95 -14.96 11.53
N ASP A 61 10.15 -15.43 11.86
CA ASP A 61 11.22 -15.73 10.90
C ASP A 61 10.84 -16.87 9.93
N ASP A 62 9.93 -17.76 10.33
CA ASP A 62 9.39 -18.82 9.47
C ASP A 62 8.22 -18.35 8.59
N ARG A 63 7.94 -17.05 8.57
CA ARG A 63 6.91 -16.44 7.73
C ARG A 63 7.53 -15.63 6.59
N PRO A 64 7.26 -16.02 5.32
CA PRO A 64 7.62 -15.22 4.18
C PRO A 64 6.86 -13.88 4.16
N VAL A 65 7.55 -12.81 3.77
CA VAL A 65 7.00 -11.46 3.63
C VAL A 65 7.39 -10.88 2.28
N PHE A 66 6.38 -10.45 1.53
CA PHE A 66 6.51 -9.85 0.21
C PHE A 66 5.89 -8.46 0.21
N GLY A 67 6.56 -7.50 -0.42
CA GLY A 67 5.98 -6.21 -0.77
C GLY A 67 5.24 -6.30 -2.11
N VAL A 68 4.07 -5.67 -2.20
CA VAL A 68 3.38 -5.44 -3.47
C VAL A 68 3.58 -3.98 -3.88
N GLN A 69 4.50 -3.75 -4.82
CA GLN A 69 4.96 -2.45 -5.28
C GLN A 69 4.06 -1.93 -6.42
N ALA A 70 4.01 -0.60 -6.59
CA ALA A 70 3.34 -0.01 -7.72
C ALA A 70 3.91 -0.52 -9.06
N ILE A 71 3.02 -0.64 -10.04
CA ILE A 71 3.31 -1.09 -11.39
C ILE A 71 3.32 0.10 -12.35
N GLY A 72 4.03 -0.01 -13.47
CA GLY A 72 4.02 1.02 -14.52
C GLY A 72 2.66 1.18 -15.22
N GLU A 73 1.74 0.22 -15.06
CA GLU A 73 0.37 0.34 -15.54
C GLU A 73 -0.41 1.40 -14.76
N ARG A 74 -1.37 2.05 -15.41
CA ARG A 74 -2.29 3.02 -14.78
C ARG A 74 -3.73 2.55 -14.88
N PRO A 75 -4.18 1.64 -14.00
CA PRO A 75 -5.54 1.13 -14.01
C PRO A 75 -6.58 2.25 -13.88
N ALA A 76 -7.77 2.01 -14.44
CA ALA A 76 -8.84 3.01 -14.45
C ALA A 76 -9.55 3.17 -13.10
N SER A 77 -9.41 2.20 -12.19
CA SER A 77 -10.04 2.17 -10.87
C SER A 77 -9.19 1.42 -9.86
N LEU A 78 -9.43 1.66 -8.56
CA LEU A 78 -8.77 0.93 -7.48
C LEU A 78 -9.09 -0.58 -7.54
N THR A 79 -10.32 -0.95 -7.90
CA THR A 79 -10.71 -2.35 -8.14
C THR A 79 -9.92 -2.99 -9.29
N ALA A 80 -9.68 -2.26 -10.38
CA ALA A 80 -8.86 -2.77 -11.48
C ALA A 80 -7.39 -2.95 -11.06
N LEU A 81 -6.86 -2.05 -10.23
CA LEU A 81 -5.52 -2.21 -9.64
C LEU A 81 -5.48 -3.41 -8.68
N ALA A 82 -6.50 -3.59 -7.85
CA ALA A 82 -6.61 -4.74 -6.96
C ALA A 82 -6.64 -6.07 -7.73
N ALA A 83 -7.33 -6.14 -8.86
CA ALA A 83 -7.34 -7.29 -9.75
C ALA A 83 -5.94 -7.62 -10.31
N ARG A 84 -5.16 -6.60 -10.70
CA ARG A 84 -3.76 -6.78 -11.12
C ARG A 84 -2.88 -7.29 -9.99
N TYR A 85 -3.06 -6.77 -8.78
CA TYR A 85 -2.27 -7.23 -7.63
C TYR A 85 -2.66 -8.64 -7.21
N ALA A 86 -3.93 -9.00 -7.29
CA ALA A 86 -4.37 -10.38 -7.10
C ALA A 86 -3.74 -11.33 -8.14
N ASP A 87 -3.66 -10.93 -9.42
CA ASP A 87 -2.95 -11.71 -10.44
C ASP A 87 -1.49 -11.95 -10.02
N HIS A 88 -0.76 -10.89 -9.67
CA HIS A 88 0.65 -10.99 -9.28
C HIS A 88 0.89 -11.76 -7.97
N ILE A 89 -0.01 -11.66 -7.00
CA ILE A 89 0.06 -12.44 -5.75
C ILE A 89 -0.09 -13.93 -6.08
N LEU A 90 -1.03 -14.28 -6.95
CA LEU A 90 -1.30 -15.68 -7.32
C LEU A 90 -0.23 -16.28 -8.23
N ASP A 91 0.54 -15.46 -8.95
CA ASP A 91 1.73 -15.91 -9.68
C ASP A 91 2.83 -16.41 -8.72
N VAL A 92 2.87 -15.90 -7.48
CA VAL A 92 3.88 -16.24 -6.46
C VAL A 92 3.37 -17.28 -5.47
N HIS A 93 2.10 -17.18 -5.08
CA HIS A 93 1.47 -18.04 -4.07
C HIS A 93 0.16 -18.61 -4.62
N THR A 94 0.23 -19.80 -5.20
CA THR A 94 -0.89 -20.40 -5.94
C THR A 94 -1.92 -21.08 -5.06
N ASP A 95 -1.53 -21.55 -3.86
CA ASP A 95 -2.37 -22.40 -3.01
C ASP A 95 -2.24 -22.08 -1.52
N GLY A 96 -3.36 -22.17 -0.82
CA GLY A 96 -3.42 -22.02 0.64
C GLY A 96 -3.67 -20.58 1.10
N PRO A 97 -3.88 -20.38 2.41
CA PRO A 97 -4.18 -19.07 2.96
C PRO A 97 -2.99 -18.11 2.83
N LEU A 98 -3.29 -16.82 2.77
CA LEU A 98 -2.33 -15.74 2.88
C LEU A 98 -2.84 -14.63 3.79
N HIS A 99 -1.94 -13.73 4.17
CA HIS A 99 -2.26 -12.53 4.93
C HIS A 99 -2.00 -11.30 4.08
N LEU A 100 -2.85 -10.29 4.24
CA LEU A 100 -2.67 -8.99 3.60
C LEU A 100 -2.42 -7.93 4.66
N LEU A 101 -1.50 -7.02 4.38
CA LEU A 101 -1.24 -5.85 5.19
C LEU A 101 -1.14 -4.61 4.31
N GLY A 102 -1.67 -3.48 4.77
CA GLY A 102 -1.45 -2.22 4.09
C GLY A 102 -1.52 -1.03 5.03
N THR A 103 -0.62 -0.07 4.83
CA THR A 103 -0.59 1.20 5.56
C THR A 103 -1.23 2.32 4.74
N SER A 104 -2.11 3.11 5.35
CA SER A 104 -2.78 4.27 4.74
C SER A 104 -3.51 3.90 3.44
N PHE A 105 -3.12 4.46 2.29
CA PHE A 105 -3.62 4.05 0.96
C PHE A 105 -3.49 2.53 0.74
N GLY A 106 -2.37 1.95 1.17
CA GLY A 106 -2.12 0.52 1.08
C GLY A 106 -3.17 -0.30 1.82
N GLY A 107 -3.75 0.21 2.91
CA GLY A 107 -4.84 -0.48 3.63
C GLY A 107 -6.13 -0.54 2.82
N LEU A 108 -6.49 0.57 2.15
CA LEU A 108 -7.64 0.61 1.25
C LEU A 108 -7.47 -0.37 0.09
N LEU A 109 -6.27 -0.40 -0.49
CA LEU A 109 -5.95 -1.30 -1.58
C LEU A 109 -5.82 -2.76 -1.12
N ALA A 110 -5.26 -3.03 0.06
CA ALA A 110 -5.22 -4.36 0.65
C ALA A 110 -6.62 -4.93 0.90
N HIS A 111 -7.56 -4.10 1.36
CA HIS A 111 -8.97 -4.50 1.47
C HIS A 111 -9.56 -4.88 0.11
N ALA A 112 -9.37 -4.04 -0.91
CA ALA A 112 -9.87 -4.32 -2.25
C ALA A 112 -9.25 -5.59 -2.86
N VAL A 113 -7.95 -5.82 -2.64
CA VAL A 113 -7.25 -7.06 -3.04
C VAL A 113 -7.84 -8.27 -2.29
N ALA A 114 -8.14 -8.13 -0.99
CA ALA A 114 -8.77 -9.19 -0.22
C ALA A 114 -10.13 -9.59 -0.79
N VAL A 115 -10.97 -8.60 -1.10
CA VAL A 115 -12.30 -8.83 -1.71
C VAL A 115 -12.16 -9.52 -3.06
N GLU A 116 -11.22 -9.08 -3.89
CA GLU A 116 -10.96 -9.68 -5.21
C GLU A 116 -10.46 -11.13 -5.09
N LEU A 117 -9.51 -11.41 -4.20
CA LEU A 117 -9.03 -12.77 -3.94
C LEU A 117 -10.16 -13.69 -3.47
N GLN A 118 -11.05 -13.21 -2.59
CA GLN A 118 -12.21 -13.96 -2.15
C GLN A 118 -13.21 -14.23 -3.27
N ALA A 119 -13.42 -13.27 -4.17
CA ALA A 119 -14.25 -13.47 -5.36
C ALA A 119 -13.68 -14.56 -6.29
N ARG A 120 -12.36 -14.76 -6.26
CA ARG A 120 -11.64 -15.83 -6.99
C ARG A 120 -11.55 -17.15 -6.22
N GLY A 121 -12.13 -17.23 -5.02
CA GLY A 121 -12.10 -18.44 -4.18
C GLY A 121 -10.81 -18.63 -3.37
N VAL A 122 -9.96 -17.61 -3.27
CA VAL A 122 -8.69 -17.65 -2.53
C VAL A 122 -8.95 -17.21 -1.08
N ALA A 123 -8.43 -17.99 -0.12
CA ALA A 123 -8.58 -17.70 1.29
C ALA A 123 -7.59 -16.62 1.76
N VAL A 124 -8.12 -15.57 2.38
CA VAL A 124 -7.34 -14.55 3.10
C VAL A 124 -7.60 -14.73 4.59
N ASP A 125 -6.59 -15.21 5.34
CA ASP A 125 -6.79 -15.59 6.74
C ASP A 125 -6.83 -14.36 7.66
N SER A 126 -6.06 -13.32 7.34
CA SER A 126 -6.21 -12.02 7.98
C SER A 126 -5.89 -10.83 7.06
N LEU A 127 -6.57 -9.72 7.34
CA LEU A 127 -6.36 -8.42 6.71
C LEU A 127 -5.95 -7.41 7.78
N VAL A 128 -4.75 -6.84 7.65
CA VAL A 128 -4.20 -5.84 8.57
C VAL A 128 -4.23 -4.46 7.92
N LEU A 129 -4.85 -3.50 8.60
CA LEU A 129 -5.10 -2.14 8.12
C LEU A 129 -4.45 -1.15 9.09
N VAL A 130 -3.34 -0.54 8.67
CA VAL A 130 -2.57 0.38 9.52
C VAL A 130 -2.84 1.81 9.10
N ASP A 131 -3.35 2.61 10.02
CA ASP A 131 -3.73 4.02 9.85
C ASP A 131 -4.45 4.30 8.52
N SER A 132 -5.41 3.42 8.22
CA SER A 132 -6.22 3.46 7.01
C SER A 132 -7.67 3.70 7.37
N ASP A 133 -8.36 4.48 6.55
CA ASP A 133 -9.77 4.81 6.70
C ASP A 133 -10.46 4.50 5.36
N PRO A 134 -11.56 3.72 5.36
CA PRO A 134 -12.24 3.28 4.14
C PRO A 134 -12.93 4.42 3.37
N LEU A 135 -13.19 5.54 4.04
CA LEU A 135 -13.97 6.66 3.51
C LEU A 135 -13.23 8.00 3.57
N ALA A 136 -12.14 8.12 4.34
CA ALA A 136 -11.40 9.37 4.41
C ALA A 136 -10.72 9.70 3.07
N HIS A 137 -11.25 10.73 2.43
CA HIS A 137 -10.59 11.44 1.34
C HIS A 137 -9.80 12.59 1.96
N ARG A 138 -8.75 12.29 2.73
CA ARG A 138 -7.88 13.36 3.23
C ARG A 138 -6.85 13.68 2.16
N PRO A 139 -6.87 14.89 1.56
CA PRO A 139 -5.73 15.34 0.78
C PRO A 139 -4.52 15.29 1.72
N GLN A 140 -3.48 14.54 1.35
CA GLN A 140 -2.28 14.46 2.18
C GLN A 140 -1.47 15.75 1.97
N PRO A 141 -1.30 16.61 2.98
CA PRO A 141 -0.42 17.76 2.83
C PRO A 141 1.02 17.25 2.76
N ASP A 142 1.68 17.61 1.67
CA ASP A 142 3.13 17.64 1.52
C ASP A 142 3.88 16.29 1.56
N LEU A 143 3.61 15.44 0.56
CA LEU A 143 4.40 14.23 0.28
C LEU A 143 5.90 14.51 0.15
N LEU A 144 6.26 15.67 -0.42
CA LEU A 144 7.66 16.11 -0.58
C LEU A 144 8.38 16.20 0.77
N SER A 145 7.74 16.79 1.79
CA SER A 145 8.32 16.86 3.13
C SER A 145 8.47 15.49 3.81
N ARG A 146 7.61 14.51 3.50
CA ARG A 146 7.70 13.14 4.07
C ARG A 146 8.75 12.27 3.41
N MET A 147 9.09 12.57 2.16
CA MET A 147 10.06 11.82 1.37
C MET A 147 11.52 12.09 1.79
N GLY A 148 11.78 13.17 2.54
CA GLY A 148 13.09 13.52 3.08
C GLY A 148 14.17 13.81 2.01
N ASP A 149 15.36 14.24 2.44
CA ASP A 149 16.49 14.56 1.54
C ASP A 149 17.15 13.32 0.89
N VAL A 150 16.64 12.11 1.17
CA VAL A 150 17.25 10.82 0.82
C VAL A 150 16.80 10.30 -0.55
N ILE A 151 15.75 10.87 -1.14
CA ILE A 151 15.27 10.50 -2.47
C ILE A 151 15.98 11.33 -3.53
N ASP A 152 16.60 10.66 -4.51
CA ASP A 152 17.14 11.29 -5.70
C ASP A 152 16.04 12.17 -6.34
N ARG A 153 16.32 13.47 -6.47
CA ARG A 153 15.40 14.45 -7.10
C ARG A 153 14.90 13.98 -8.46
N SER A 154 15.68 13.16 -9.17
CA SER A 154 15.28 12.57 -10.47
C SER A 154 14.06 11.65 -10.38
N ARG A 155 13.76 11.07 -9.20
CA ARG A 155 12.65 10.14 -8.97
C ARG A 155 11.47 10.75 -8.23
N VAL A 156 11.64 11.94 -7.66
CA VAL A 156 10.58 12.61 -6.90
C VAL A 156 9.36 12.88 -7.77
N GLU A 157 9.56 13.31 -9.03
CA GLU A 157 8.45 13.54 -9.96
C GLU A 157 7.66 12.27 -10.28
N GLU A 158 8.36 11.13 -10.45
CA GLU A 158 7.75 9.83 -10.70
C GLU A 158 6.89 9.39 -9.49
N LEU A 159 7.44 9.48 -8.28
CA LEU A 159 6.75 9.12 -7.04
C LEU A 159 5.54 10.02 -6.78
N LEU A 160 5.66 11.33 -7.05
CA LEU A 160 4.55 12.26 -6.97
C LEU A 160 3.46 11.95 -8.01
N ALA A 161 3.85 11.56 -9.22
CA ALA A 161 2.89 11.17 -10.26
C ALA A 161 2.13 9.89 -9.89
N VAL A 162 2.79 8.91 -9.27
CA VAL A 162 2.15 7.70 -8.74
C VAL A 162 1.23 8.04 -7.58
N ALA A 163 1.68 8.86 -6.64
CA ALA A 163 0.87 9.27 -5.51
C ALA A 163 -0.40 10.01 -5.96
N ALA A 164 -0.28 10.95 -6.91
CA ALA A 164 -1.42 11.66 -7.48
C ALA A 164 -2.39 10.72 -8.22
N HIS A 165 -1.87 9.71 -8.93
CA HIS A 165 -2.70 8.69 -9.55
C HIS A 165 -3.47 7.88 -8.50
N ASN A 166 -2.77 7.39 -7.47
CA ASN A 166 -3.35 6.59 -6.40
C ASN A 166 -4.40 7.37 -5.60
N GLU A 167 -4.16 8.66 -5.32
CA GLU A 167 -5.14 9.55 -4.68
C GLU A 167 -6.42 9.70 -5.53
N LYS A 168 -6.27 9.82 -6.86
CA LYS A 168 -7.41 9.83 -7.78
C LYS A 168 -8.18 8.50 -7.79
N LEU A 169 -7.50 7.36 -7.64
CA LEU A 169 -8.16 6.07 -7.52
C LEU A 169 -8.92 5.94 -6.19
N ALA A 170 -8.27 6.30 -5.07
CA ALA A 170 -8.86 6.26 -3.74
C ALA A 170 -10.09 7.17 -3.65
N SER A 171 -10.00 8.39 -4.20
CA SER A 171 -11.08 9.39 -4.13
C SER A 171 -12.36 9.03 -4.90
N ARG A 172 -12.35 7.93 -5.64
CA ARG A 172 -13.48 7.43 -6.42
C ARG A 172 -13.90 6.02 -6.00
N HIS A 173 -13.16 5.43 -5.06
CA HIS A 173 -13.37 4.07 -4.65
C HIS A 173 -14.42 4.00 -3.55
N PHE A 174 -15.29 3.01 -3.65
CA PHE A 174 -16.19 2.61 -2.59
C PHE A 174 -15.87 1.17 -2.22
N PRO A 175 -15.50 0.85 -0.97
CA PRO A 175 -15.05 -0.48 -0.61
C PRO A 175 -16.16 -1.54 -0.78
N GLY A 176 -15.74 -2.76 -1.16
CA GLY A 176 -16.60 -3.94 -1.12
C GLY A 176 -16.80 -4.46 0.30
N VAL A 177 -17.22 -5.72 0.42
CA VAL A 177 -17.31 -6.40 1.73
C VAL A 177 -16.29 -7.53 1.78
N PHE A 178 -15.34 -7.43 2.70
CA PHE A 178 -14.40 -8.50 3.02
C PHE A 178 -15.03 -9.45 4.05
N VAL A 179 -14.93 -10.76 3.86
CA VAL A 179 -15.47 -11.75 4.81
C VAL A 179 -14.34 -12.39 5.60
N GLY A 180 -14.13 -12.03 6.87
CA GLY A 180 -13.02 -12.62 7.63
C GLY A 180 -12.58 -11.83 8.85
N LYS A 181 -11.29 -11.94 9.17
CA LYS A 181 -10.65 -11.26 10.30
C LYS A 181 -9.92 -10.02 9.80
N ALA A 182 -10.37 -8.85 10.24
CA ALA A 182 -9.67 -7.60 10.01
C ALA A 182 -9.06 -7.09 11.32
N PHE A 183 -7.80 -6.66 11.24
CA PHE A 183 -7.06 -6.04 12.33
C PHE A 183 -6.72 -4.61 11.97
N VAL A 184 -7.26 -3.65 12.73
CA VAL A 184 -7.08 -2.22 12.47
C VAL A 184 -6.18 -1.61 13.54
N VAL A 185 -5.05 -1.06 13.12
CA VAL A 185 -4.16 -0.29 14.00
C VAL A 185 -4.27 1.17 13.58
N SER A 186 -4.56 2.08 14.50
CA SER A 186 -4.70 3.51 14.18
C SER A 186 -3.92 4.34 15.19
N GLY A 187 -3.43 5.51 14.75
CA GLY A 187 -2.94 6.52 15.69
C GLY A 187 -4.03 6.94 16.66
N VAL A 188 -3.69 7.35 17.88
CA VAL A 188 -4.67 7.84 18.88
C VAL A 188 -5.50 9.04 18.37
N GLU A 189 -5.01 9.78 17.39
CA GLU A 189 -5.69 10.91 16.75
C GLU A 189 -6.50 10.51 15.49
N SER A 190 -6.54 9.22 15.16
CA SER A 190 -7.15 8.70 13.93
C SER A 190 -8.54 8.11 14.18
N ASP A 191 -9.55 8.70 13.53
CA ASP A 191 -10.95 8.27 13.58
C ASP A 191 -11.23 7.02 12.73
N GLY A 192 -10.26 6.51 11.94
CA GLY A 192 -10.49 5.53 10.87
C GLY A 192 -10.96 4.13 11.31
N GLY A 193 -10.84 3.80 12.60
CA GLY A 193 -11.08 2.43 13.07
C GLY A 193 -12.54 1.92 13.02
N PRO A 194 -13.55 2.64 13.55
CA PRO A 194 -14.94 2.18 13.48
C PRO A 194 -15.47 2.08 12.05
N ALA A 195 -14.95 2.88 11.13
CA ALA A 195 -15.41 2.97 9.76
C ALA A 195 -15.28 1.65 8.98
N TRP A 196 -14.31 0.80 9.31
CA TRP A 196 -14.12 -0.50 8.65
C TRP A 196 -15.21 -1.53 8.95
N HIS A 197 -15.99 -1.37 10.03
CA HIS A 197 -17.04 -2.34 10.39
C HIS A 197 -18.11 -2.49 9.31
N ALA A 198 -18.39 -1.43 8.54
CA ALA A 198 -19.37 -1.48 7.45
C ALA A 198 -18.88 -2.29 6.23
N PHE A 199 -17.57 -2.53 6.13
CA PHE A 199 -16.91 -3.14 4.97
C PHE A 199 -16.26 -4.49 5.29
N VAL A 200 -16.51 -5.01 6.50
CA VAL A 200 -16.03 -6.32 6.95
C VAL A 200 -17.19 -7.11 7.54
N ASN A 201 -17.50 -8.25 6.92
CA ASN A 201 -18.40 -9.25 7.48
C ASN A 201 -17.58 -10.29 8.24
N GLY A 202 -17.44 -10.09 9.55
CA GLY A 202 -16.65 -10.97 10.40
C GLY A 202 -16.11 -10.23 11.61
N THR A 203 -14.89 -10.57 12.03
CA THR A 203 -14.27 -9.98 13.21
C THR A 203 -13.46 -8.75 12.82
N VAL A 204 -13.70 -7.63 13.50
CA VAL A 204 -12.86 -6.44 13.43
C VAL A 204 -12.26 -6.20 14.81
N ALA A 205 -10.94 -6.29 14.94
CA ALA A 205 -10.22 -5.93 16.16
C ALA A 205 -9.47 -4.61 15.93
N LYS A 206 -9.66 -3.63 16.83
CA LYS A 206 -9.04 -2.30 16.74
C LYS A 206 -8.03 -2.08 17.87
N TYR A 207 -6.86 -1.55 17.53
CA TYR A 207 -5.86 -1.06 18.48
C TYR A 207 -5.50 0.39 18.18
N LEU A 208 -5.31 1.17 19.25
CA LEU A 208 -4.77 2.52 19.16
C LEU A 208 -3.33 2.50 19.62
N VAL A 209 -2.46 3.15 18.85
CA VAL A 209 -1.04 3.33 19.16
C VAL A 209 -0.71 4.83 19.16
N PRO A 210 0.32 5.27 19.91
CA PRO A 210 0.75 6.67 19.89
C PRO A 210 1.16 7.14 18.49
N ASP A 211 1.82 6.27 17.73
CA ASP A 211 2.28 6.52 16.37
C ASP A 211 2.14 5.22 15.56
N ALA A 212 1.27 5.25 14.54
CA ALA A 212 1.02 4.10 13.66
C ALA A 212 2.01 4.02 12.48
N SER A 213 2.87 5.03 12.30
CA SER A 213 3.97 5.00 11.34
C SER A 213 5.24 4.35 11.90
N ALA A 214 5.35 4.23 13.23
CA ALA A 214 6.46 3.59 13.92
C ALA A 214 6.30 2.06 13.94
N PHE A 215 6.96 1.36 13.00
CA PHE A 215 6.83 -0.09 12.89
C PHE A 215 7.41 -0.87 14.09
N GLY A 216 8.35 -0.30 14.85
CA GLY A 216 8.74 -0.82 16.16
C GLY A 216 7.59 -1.02 17.16
N LEU A 217 6.52 -0.22 17.07
CA LEU A 217 5.32 -0.35 17.91
C LEU A 217 4.24 -1.23 17.24
N VAL A 218 4.08 -1.08 15.93
CA VAL A 218 3.03 -1.79 15.16
C VAL A 218 3.38 -3.25 14.95
N GLY A 219 4.64 -3.58 14.67
CA GLY A 219 5.13 -4.91 14.33
C GLY A 219 4.74 -5.99 15.33
N PRO A 220 5.08 -5.85 16.63
CA PRO A 220 4.68 -6.82 17.65
C PRO A 220 3.17 -6.99 17.78
N LEU A 221 2.38 -5.95 17.49
CA LEU A 221 0.92 -6.03 17.55
C LEU A 221 0.37 -6.87 16.39
N VAL A 222 0.80 -6.58 15.16
CA VAL A 222 0.29 -7.22 13.94
C VAL A 222 0.77 -8.66 13.79
N ASN A 223 1.98 -8.99 14.27
CA ASN A 223 2.50 -10.37 14.24
C ASN A 223 1.59 -11.38 14.95
N ARG A 224 0.79 -10.94 15.93
CA ARG A 224 -0.17 -11.81 16.64
C ARG A 224 -1.39 -12.21 15.80
N PHE A 225 -1.54 -11.62 14.60
CA PHE A 225 -2.67 -11.81 13.70
C PHE A 225 -2.26 -12.48 12.38
N PHE A 226 -1.00 -12.89 12.29
CA PHE A 226 -0.49 -13.74 11.22
C PHE A 226 -0.41 -15.19 11.71
#